data_AF-A0A517NEY8-F1
#
_entry.id   AF-A0A517NEY8-F1
#
_cell.length_a   1.000
_cell.length_b   1.000
_cell.length_c   1.000
_cell.angle_alpha   90.00
_cell.angle_beta   90.00
_cell.angle_gamma   90.00
#
_symmetry.space_group_name_H-M   'P 1'
#
loop_
_entity.id
_entity.type
_entity.pdbx_description
1 polymer ?
#
loop_
_entity_poly.entity_id
_entity_poly.type
_entity_poly.pdbx_seq_one_letter_code
_entity_poly.pdbx_strand_id
1 'polypeptide(L)'
;MTMESNPNSPTFCFDDLKLHWQMTRCEKFAFSKLIETAAPQVAIEIGTYKGGSLQTVSKFSEKVYSLDIDPDCKSQLGPLFPNVDFRTGDSKSMIADVLAEIKHSGMELGFVLIDGDHTTEGVRGDIEALFQHVPTRDVTVVFHDSFNPAVREGILSAAWQDCPFVEFVEVDFIPGVFHHQAFDTAEAGSMYGGLAVAKLSPQSRTGPVKIHQSQQGLFDVVYQSSCYVGKGSKSRSGWFKRFSKAA
;
A
#
# COMPACT_ATOMS: atom_id res chain seq x y z
N MET A 1 -26.75 0.92 26.71
CA MET A 1 -25.32 0.93 26.37
C MET A 1 -25.23 1.16 24.87
N THR A 2 -24.73 2.31 24.44
CA THR A 2 -24.45 2.58 23.02
C THR A 2 -23.12 1.94 22.68
N MET A 3 -23.10 1.03 21.72
CA MET A 3 -21.86 0.49 21.17
C MET A 3 -21.40 1.41 20.04
N GLU A 4 -20.24 2.04 20.19
CA GLU A 4 -19.62 2.83 19.14
C GLU A 4 -18.70 1.94 18.29
N SER A 5 -18.85 2.02 16.97
CA SER A 5 -18.00 1.32 16.01
C SER A 5 -17.04 2.31 15.37
N ASN A 6 -15.84 2.45 15.92
CA ASN A 6 -14.78 3.26 15.36
C ASN A 6 -13.50 2.41 15.20
N PRO A 7 -13.04 2.13 13.96
CA PRO A 7 -11.84 1.32 13.77
C PRO A 7 -10.54 2.04 14.17
N ASN A 8 -10.60 3.36 14.37
CA ASN A 8 -9.48 4.20 14.80
C ASN A 8 -9.43 4.42 16.32
N SER A 9 -10.47 4.01 17.07
CA SER A 9 -10.58 4.27 18.51
C SER A 9 -11.06 3.04 19.31
N PRO A 10 -10.58 2.83 20.55
CA PRO A 10 -9.46 3.56 21.17
C PRO A 10 -8.15 3.28 20.44
N THR A 11 -7.27 4.28 20.43
CA THR A 11 -6.00 4.31 19.70
C THR A 11 -4.93 3.43 20.36
N PHE A 12 -4.88 3.41 21.70
CA PHE A 12 -3.89 2.73 22.56
C PHE A 12 -2.43 3.17 22.37
N CYS A 13 -2.03 3.61 21.18
CA CYS A 13 -0.74 4.18 20.80
C CYS A 13 -0.96 5.28 19.75
N PHE A 14 0.08 6.06 19.49
CA PHE A 14 0.10 7.11 18.45
C PHE A 14 -0.80 8.33 18.75
N ASP A 15 -1.12 8.57 20.02
CA ASP A 15 -1.91 9.73 20.47
C ASP A 15 -1.16 11.07 20.30
N ASP A 16 0.16 11.01 20.12
CA ASP A 16 1.05 12.16 19.92
C ASP A 16 1.14 12.58 18.44
N LEU A 17 0.60 11.80 17.51
CA LEU A 17 0.61 12.11 16.09
C LEU A 17 -0.35 13.27 15.78
N LYS A 18 0.18 14.29 15.10
CA LYS A 18 -0.53 15.56 14.87
C LYS A 18 -1.34 15.57 13.58
N LEU A 19 -0.91 14.79 12.59
CA LEU A 19 -1.57 14.76 11.28
C LEU A 19 -2.60 13.64 11.22
N HIS A 20 -3.73 13.96 10.59
CA HIS A 20 -4.80 12.99 10.37
C HIS A 20 -4.27 11.81 9.57
N TRP A 21 -4.46 10.60 10.09
CA TRP A 21 -3.95 9.38 9.49
C TRP A 21 -5.09 8.37 9.31
N GLN A 22 -5.45 8.16 8.04
CA GLN A 22 -6.57 7.33 7.58
C GLN A 22 -6.28 5.83 7.57
N MET A 23 -5.39 5.38 8.45
CA MET A 23 -5.20 3.97 8.77
C MET A 23 -5.90 3.64 10.09
N THR A 24 -6.49 2.46 10.16
CA THR A 24 -7.05 1.90 11.40
C THR A 24 -5.98 1.71 12.46
N ARG A 25 -6.39 1.51 13.72
CA ARG A 25 -5.42 1.28 14.80
C ARG A 25 -4.49 0.10 14.50
N CYS A 26 -5.03 -1.00 13.97
CA CYS A 26 -4.26 -2.21 13.67
C CYS A 26 -3.23 -1.94 12.56
N GLU A 27 -3.63 -1.20 11.53
CA GLU A 27 -2.75 -0.80 10.44
C GLU A 27 -1.65 0.14 10.92
N LYS A 28 -1.96 1.12 11.78
CA LYS A 28 -0.96 2.02 12.36
C LYS A 28 0.12 1.26 13.12
N PHE A 29 -0.26 0.27 13.93
CA PHE A 29 0.70 -0.59 14.63
C PHE A 29 1.57 -1.39 13.65
N ALA A 30 0.95 -2.07 12.70
CA ALA A 30 1.65 -2.91 11.74
C ALA A 30 2.57 -2.09 10.82
N PHE A 31 2.04 -1.02 10.23
CA PHE A 31 2.76 -0.09 9.35
C PHE A 31 3.97 0.52 10.06
N SER A 32 3.78 1.06 11.27
CA SER A 32 4.88 1.64 12.04
C SER A 32 5.96 0.60 12.33
N LYS A 33 5.58 -0.64 12.64
CA LYS A 33 6.55 -1.70 12.90
C LYS A 33 7.26 -2.18 11.64
N LEU A 34 6.56 -2.25 10.50
CA LEU A 34 7.15 -2.62 9.21
C LEU A 34 8.25 -1.63 8.83
N ILE A 35 7.97 -0.32 8.88
CA ILE A 35 8.98 0.67 8.51
C ILE A 35 10.11 0.81 9.54
N GLU A 36 9.81 0.72 10.84
CA GLU A 36 10.84 0.68 11.89
C GLU A 36 11.79 -0.51 11.67
N THR A 37 11.24 -1.68 11.32
CA THR A 37 12.04 -2.88 11.07
C THR A 37 12.80 -2.79 9.76
N ALA A 38 12.21 -2.18 8.72
CA ALA A 38 12.88 -1.94 7.45
C ALA A 38 14.06 -0.98 7.62
N ALA A 39 14.00 -0.01 8.55
CA ALA A 39 15.04 1.00 8.78
C ALA A 39 15.63 1.53 7.45
N PRO A 40 14.78 2.10 6.57
CA PRO A 40 15.19 2.50 5.23
C PRO A 40 16.15 3.70 5.27
N GLN A 41 17.14 3.70 4.39
CA GLN A 41 17.86 4.94 4.10
C GLN A 41 16.96 5.88 3.29
N VAL A 42 16.40 5.35 2.20
CA VAL A 42 15.40 6.02 1.38
C VAL A 42 14.07 5.29 1.46
N ALA A 43 12.99 6.05 1.61
CA ALA A 43 11.63 5.58 1.41
C ALA A 43 10.93 6.32 0.27
N ILE A 44 9.95 5.67 -0.35
CA ILE A 44 9.01 6.30 -1.31
C ILE A 44 7.60 6.17 -0.73
N GLU A 45 6.84 7.26 -0.76
CA GLU A 45 5.40 7.26 -0.46
C GLU A 45 4.65 7.77 -1.68
N ILE A 46 3.69 6.98 -2.18
CA ILE A 46 2.78 7.35 -3.26
C ILE A 46 1.40 7.55 -2.64
N GLY A 47 0.83 8.74 -2.82
CA GLY A 47 -0.39 9.16 -2.12
C GLY A 47 -0.07 9.69 -0.73
N THR A 48 0.04 11.01 -0.63
CA THR A 48 0.47 11.73 0.58
C THR A 48 -0.72 12.26 1.36
N TYR A 49 -1.75 12.74 0.64
CA TYR A 49 -2.96 13.33 1.23
C TYR A 49 -2.64 14.35 2.34
N LYS A 50 -3.00 14.05 3.60
CA LYS A 50 -2.78 14.90 4.78
C LYS A 50 -1.48 14.61 5.54
N GLY A 51 -0.61 13.75 5.02
CA GLY A 51 0.69 13.42 5.61
C GLY A 51 0.63 12.48 6.83
N GLY A 52 -0.49 11.77 7.01
CA GLY A 52 -0.73 10.90 8.16
C GLY A 52 0.23 9.71 8.26
N SER A 53 0.47 9.00 7.15
CA SER A 53 1.52 7.98 7.05
C SER A 53 2.90 8.63 6.94
N LEU A 54 3.00 9.73 6.18
CA LEU A 54 4.25 10.44 5.92
C LEU A 54 4.99 10.81 7.21
N GLN A 55 4.29 11.20 8.27
CA GLN A 55 4.92 11.53 9.56
C GLN A 55 5.65 10.34 10.19
N THR A 56 5.14 9.13 9.99
CA THR A 56 5.79 7.89 10.40
C THR A 56 6.92 7.53 9.44
N VAL A 57 6.70 7.68 8.13
CA VAL A 57 7.71 7.38 7.12
C VAL A 57 8.94 8.26 7.24
N SER A 58 8.74 9.58 7.34
CA SER A 58 9.77 10.59 7.54
C SER A 58 10.57 10.35 8.82
N LYS A 59 9.93 9.89 9.89
CA LYS A 59 10.59 9.63 11.17
C LYS A 59 11.62 8.48 11.10
N PHE A 60 11.36 7.45 10.31
CA PHE A 60 12.18 6.24 10.25
C PHE A 60 13.08 6.16 9.01
N SER A 61 13.10 7.21 8.18
CA SER A 61 13.89 7.27 6.94
C SER A 61 14.87 8.44 6.95
N GLU A 62 16.04 8.29 6.35
CA GLU A 62 16.96 9.43 6.16
C GLU A 62 16.43 10.41 5.11
N LYS A 63 15.88 9.89 4.01
CA LYS A 63 15.24 10.66 2.94
C LYS A 63 13.94 9.99 2.51
N VAL A 64 12.93 10.78 2.18
CA VAL A 64 11.66 10.29 1.64
C VAL A 64 11.37 11.01 0.33
N TYR A 65 10.91 10.28 -0.68
CA TYR A 65 10.26 10.85 -1.85
C TYR A 65 8.75 10.70 -1.69
N SER A 66 8.03 11.82 -1.58
CA SER A 66 6.57 11.86 -1.48
C SER A 66 6.01 12.24 -2.85
N LEU A 67 5.24 11.33 -3.43
CA LEU A 67 4.68 11.41 -4.78
C LEU A 67 3.17 11.59 -4.67
N ASP A 68 2.65 12.71 -5.17
CA ASP A 68 1.21 12.99 -5.15
C ASP A 68 0.78 13.69 -6.44
N ILE A 69 -0.49 13.60 -6.80
CA ILE A 69 -1.06 14.37 -7.92
C ILE A 69 -1.45 15.78 -7.49
N ASP A 70 -1.72 15.98 -6.19
CA ASP A 70 -2.08 17.27 -5.63
C ASP A 70 -0.86 18.23 -5.62
N PRO A 71 -0.92 19.36 -6.35
CA PRO A 71 0.16 20.34 -6.36
C PRO A 71 0.37 21.03 -5.01
N ASP A 72 -0.62 21.00 -4.12
CA ASP A 72 -0.56 21.74 -2.87
C ASP A 72 0.15 20.98 -1.74
N CYS A 73 0.35 19.65 -1.86
CA CYS A 73 1.01 18.82 -0.84
C CYS A 73 2.34 19.43 -0.38
N LYS A 74 3.19 19.87 -1.31
CA LYS A 74 4.50 20.47 -0.99
C LYS A 74 4.36 21.76 -0.18
N SER A 75 3.41 22.62 -0.53
CA SER A 75 3.24 23.91 0.15
C SER A 75 2.64 23.73 1.56
N GLN A 76 1.75 22.76 1.72
CA GLN A 76 1.06 22.48 2.97
C GLN A 76 1.92 21.68 3.96
N LEU A 77 2.64 20.66 3.48
CA LEU A 77 3.34 19.70 4.33
C LEU A 77 4.87 19.89 4.32
N GLY A 78 5.44 20.52 3.30
CA GLY A 78 6.89 20.75 3.17
C GLY A 78 7.55 21.33 4.43
N PRO A 79 7.00 22.38 5.07
CA PRO A 79 7.57 22.93 6.30
C PRO A 79 7.62 21.95 7.49
N LEU A 80 6.81 20.89 7.48
CA LEU A 80 6.75 19.89 8.55
C LEU A 80 7.77 18.76 8.37
N PHE A 81 8.27 18.57 7.15
CA PHE A 81 9.06 17.40 6.78
C PHE A 81 10.35 17.77 6.05
N PRO A 82 11.41 18.16 6.78
CA PRO A 82 12.65 18.65 6.19
C PRO A 82 13.44 17.62 5.39
N ASN A 83 13.16 16.32 5.58
CA ASN A 83 13.80 15.22 4.87
C ASN A 83 12.95 14.62 3.73
N VAL A 84 11.81 15.26 3.39
CA VAL A 84 10.92 14.80 2.33
C VAL A 84 11.11 15.65 1.07
N ASP A 85 11.37 15.00 -0.05
CA ASP A 85 11.30 15.58 -1.39
C ASP A 85 9.90 15.33 -1.98
N PHE A 86 9.07 16.39 -2.01
CA PHE A 86 7.72 16.35 -2.56
C PHE A 86 7.75 16.54 -4.08
N ARG A 87 7.12 15.61 -4.80
CA ARG A 87 6.96 15.66 -6.26
C ARG A 87 5.49 15.55 -6.64
N THR A 88 5.08 16.42 -7.55
CA THR A 88 3.72 16.47 -8.05
C THR A 88 3.65 15.90 -9.46
N GLY A 89 2.77 14.93 -9.70
CA GLY A 89 2.53 14.39 -11.04
C GLY A 89 1.96 12.97 -11.05
N ASP A 90 2.07 12.31 -12.21
CA ASP A 90 1.74 10.89 -12.39
C ASP A 90 2.80 10.02 -11.72
N SER A 91 2.38 9.19 -10.76
CA SER A 91 3.25 8.34 -9.94
C SER A 91 4.09 7.38 -10.79
N LYS A 92 3.51 6.71 -11.79
CA LYS A 92 4.21 5.76 -12.66
C LYS A 92 5.43 6.39 -13.32
N SER A 93 5.28 7.62 -13.79
CA SER A 93 6.35 8.41 -14.39
C SER A 93 7.42 8.77 -13.35
N MET A 94 6.99 9.29 -12.20
CA MET A 94 7.89 9.80 -11.15
C MET A 94 8.67 8.69 -10.45
N ILE A 95 8.11 7.48 -10.30
CA ILE A 95 8.79 6.34 -9.68
C ILE A 95 10.08 6.03 -10.46
N ALA A 96 10.02 5.96 -11.79
CA ALA A 96 11.20 5.69 -12.61
C ALA A 96 12.31 6.74 -12.39
N ASP A 97 11.94 8.02 -12.37
CA ASP A 97 12.88 9.13 -12.13
C ASP A 97 13.49 9.08 -10.72
N VAL A 98 12.67 8.80 -9.70
CA VAL A 98 13.13 8.64 -8.32
C VAL A 98 14.09 7.47 -8.20
N LEU A 99 13.76 6.31 -8.78
CA LEU A 99 14.63 5.13 -8.74
C LEU A 99 15.98 5.39 -9.43
N ALA A 100 15.98 6.15 -10.53
CA ALA A 100 17.20 6.58 -11.20
C ALA A 100 18.05 7.52 -10.31
N GLU A 101 17.43 8.45 -9.59
CA GLU A 101 18.11 9.35 -8.66
C GLU A 101 18.70 8.60 -7.44
N ILE A 102 17.94 7.68 -6.85
CA ILE A 102 18.40 6.81 -5.77
C ILE A 102 19.65 6.04 -6.22
N LYS A 103 19.58 5.43 -7.41
CA LYS A 103 20.72 4.71 -7.99
C LYS A 103 21.91 5.64 -8.25
N HIS A 104 21.70 6.84 -8.77
CA HIS A 104 22.77 7.78 -9.07
C HIS A 104 23.47 8.30 -7.81
N SER A 105 22.71 8.55 -6.74
CA SER A 105 23.24 8.98 -5.45
C SER A 105 23.93 7.87 -4.65
N GLY A 106 23.73 6.60 -5.05
CA GLY A 106 24.24 5.44 -4.32
C GLY A 106 23.52 5.18 -2.99
N MET A 107 22.37 5.82 -2.77
CA MET A 107 21.53 5.54 -1.61
C MET A 107 20.72 4.26 -1.80
N GLU A 108 20.30 3.66 -0.71
CA GLU A 108 19.56 2.40 -0.72
C GLU A 108 18.08 2.60 -0.41
N LEU A 109 17.21 2.23 -1.36
CA LEU A 109 15.77 2.12 -1.12
C LEU A 109 15.53 0.97 -0.14
N GLY A 110 14.74 1.20 0.90
CA GLY A 110 14.37 0.16 1.88
C GLY A 110 12.87 0.02 2.12
N PHE A 111 12.08 1.03 1.74
CA PHE A 111 10.65 1.04 2.00
C PHE A 111 9.86 1.77 0.91
N VAL A 112 8.71 1.23 0.54
CA VAL A 112 7.75 1.90 -0.37
C VAL A 112 6.34 1.75 0.19
N LEU A 113 5.58 2.84 0.27
CA LEU A 113 4.13 2.83 0.47
C LEU A 113 3.44 3.18 -0.86
N ILE A 114 2.47 2.36 -1.26
CA ILE A 114 1.53 2.64 -2.35
C ILE A 114 0.13 2.86 -1.74
N ASP A 115 -0.34 4.09 -1.76
CA ASP A 115 -1.63 4.57 -1.25
C ASP A 115 -2.20 5.71 -2.12
N GLY A 116 -1.94 5.65 -3.43
CA GLY A 116 -2.33 6.67 -4.40
C GLY A 116 -3.71 6.44 -5.01
N ASP A 117 -3.74 6.16 -6.30
CA ASP A 117 -4.99 5.93 -7.03
C ASP A 117 -5.60 4.56 -6.67
N HIS A 118 -6.82 4.55 -6.11
CA HIS A 118 -7.54 3.33 -5.73
C HIS A 118 -8.22 2.61 -6.91
N THR A 119 -7.74 2.83 -8.14
CA THR A 119 -8.14 2.02 -9.31
C THR A 119 -7.23 0.80 -9.49
N THR A 120 -7.76 -0.24 -10.14
CA THR A 120 -6.98 -1.43 -10.52
C THR A 120 -5.75 -1.05 -11.34
N GLU A 121 -5.92 -0.17 -12.32
CA GLU A 121 -4.87 0.25 -13.25
C GLU A 121 -3.81 1.12 -12.58
N GLY A 122 -4.22 2.02 -11.66
CA GLY A 122 -3.33 2.87 -10.89
C GLY A 122 -2.37 2.04 -10.03
N VAL A 123 -2.94 1.20 -9.16
CA VAL A 123 -2.17 0.33 -8.26
C VAL A 123 -1.24 -0.61 -9.02
N ARG A 124 -1.75 -1.28 -10.07
CA ARG A 124 -0.91 -2.14 -10.91
C ARG A 124 0.23 -1.36 -11.56
N GLY A 125 -0.06 -0.17 -12.07
CA GLY A 125 0.95 0.67 -12.72
C GLY A 125 2.07 1.08 -11.77
N ASP A 126 1.73 1.45 -10.53
CA ASP A 126 2.72 1.80 -9.51
C ASP A 126 3.60 0.60 -9.14
N ILE A 127 3.00 -0.59 -8.99
CA ILE A 127 3.74 -1.84 -8.76
C ILE A 127 4.72 -2.11 -9.90
N GLU A 128 4.25 -2.07 -11.15
CA GLU A 128 5.06 -2.43 -12.31
C GLU A 128 6.16 -1.39 -12.58
N ALA A 129 5.94 -0.12 -12.23
CA ALA A 129 6.98 0.90 -12.27
C ALA A 129 8.17 0.57 -11.33
N LEU A 130 7.91 -0.09 -10.19
CA LEU A 130 8.96 -0.52 -9.27
C LEU A 130 9.83 -1.66 -9.83
N PHE A 131 9.39 -2.39 -10.84
CA PHE A 131 10.16 -3.53 -11.39
C PHE A 131 11.46 -3.11 -12.07
N GLN A 132 11.64 -1.82 -12.36
CA GLN A 132 12.88 -1.24 -12.86
C GLN A 132 13.98 -1.19 -11.78
N HIS A 133 13.60 -1.34 -10.51
CA HIS A 133 14.55 -1.33 -9.40
C HIS A 133 15.28 -2.67 -9.27
N VAL A 134 16.61 -2.59 -9.17
CA VAL A 134 17.47 -3.70 -8.75
C VAL A 134 17.87 -3.43 -7.30
N PRO A 135 17.28 -4.12 -6.31
CA PRO A 135 17.55 -3.83 -4.91
C PRO A 135 19.00 -4.14 -4.53
N THR A 136 19.62 -3.26 -3.75
CA THR A 136 20.92 -3.52 -3.09
C THR A 136 20.75 -4.07 -1.68
N ARG A 137 19.55 -3.91 -1.11
CA ARG A 137 19.09 -4.46 0.17
C ARG A 137 17.65 -4.95 0.05
N ASP A 138 17.12 -5.55 1.12
CA ASP A 138 15.69 -5.87 1.19
C ASP A 138 14.85 -4.58 1.16
N VAL A 139 13.80 -4.58 0.33
CA VAL A 139 12.80 -3.51 0.22
C VAL A 139 11.45 -4.06 0.67
N THR A 140 10.84 -3.39 1.66
CA THR A 140 9.46 -3.66 2.07
C THR A 140 8.52 -2.74 1.30
N VAL A 141 7.61 -3.32 0.52
CA VAL A 141 6.58 -2.57 -0.21
C VAL A 141 5.24 -2.83 0.47
N VAL A 142 4.57 -1.77 0.93
CA VAL A 142 3.27 -1.82 1.59
C VAL A 142 2.22 -1.21 0.68
N PHE A 143 1.06 -1.84 0.58
CA PHE A 143 -0.10 -1.33 -0.13
C PHE A 143 -1.21 -1.10 0.89
N HIS A 144 -1.70 0.13 0.96
CA HIS A 144 -2.86 0.45 1.78
C HIS A 144 -4.16 0.14 1.01
N ASP A 145 -5.28 0.07 1.73
CA ASP A 145 -6.60 -0.26 1.19
C ASP A 145 -6.67 -1.58 0.42
N SER A 146 -5.82 -2.56 0.74
CA SER A 146 -5.78 -3.88 0.09
C SER A 146 -7.10 -4.69 0.21
N PHE A 147 -7.99 -4.30 1.12
CA PHE A 147 -9.33 -4.86 1.24
C PHE A 147 -10.36 -4.22 0.29
N ASN A 148 -10.01 -3.11 -0.36
CA ASN A 148 -10.80 -2.54 -1.44
C ASN A 148 -10.71 -3.46 -2.69
N PRO A 149 -11.84 -3.80 -3.35
CA PRO A 149 -11.82 -4.74 -4.46
C PRO A 149 -10.98 -4.32 -5.68
N ALA A 150 -10.94 -3.03 -6.00
CA ALA A 150 -10.16 -2.52 -7.15
C ALA A 150 -8.66 -2.52 -6.83
N VAL A 151 -8.29 -2.04 -5.64
CA VAL A 151 -6.91 -2.09 -5.14
C VAL A 151 -6.41 -3.53 -5.08
N ARG A 152 -7.20 -4.44 -4.50
CA ARG A 152 -6.89 -5.87 -4.45
C ARG A 152 -6.64 -6.45 -5.83
N GLU A 153 -7.52 -6.16 -6.79
CA GLU A 153 -7.35 -6.62 -8.17
C GLU A 153 -6.08 -6.03 -8.81
N GLY A 154 -5.75 -4.77 -8.54
CA GLY A 154 -4.51 -4.13 -9.00
C GLY A 154 -3.28 -4.87 -8.48
N ILE A 155 -3.26 -5.20 -7.18
CA ILE A 155 -2.21 -5.99 -6.55
C ILE A 155 -2.13 -7.39 -7.19
N LEU A 156 -3.25 -8.10 -7.32
CA LEU A 156 -3.27 -9.48 -7.82
C LEU A 156 -2.94 -9.61 -9.32
N SER A 157 -3.28 -8.59 -10.10
CA SER A 157 -3.12 -8.61 -11.57
C SER A 157 -1.78 -8.07 -12.05
N ALA A 158 -0.95 -7.51 -11.16
CA ALA A 158 0.39 -7.07 -11.51
C ALA A 158 1.29 -8.22 -11.95
N ALA A 159 2.21 -7.93 -12.88
CA ALA A 159 3.11 -8.92 -13.48
C ALA A 159 4.27 -9.34 -12.55
N TRP A 160 3.98 -9.73 -11.30
CA TRP A 160 4.97 -10.07 -10.27
C TRP A 160 6.06 -11.07 -10.71
N GLN A 161 5.72 -11.97 -11.64
CA GLN A 161 6.67 -12.96 -12.14
C GLN A 161 7.80 -12.35 -12.97
N ASP A 162 7.55 -11.19 -13.59
CA ASP A 162 8.50 -10.51 -14.47
C ASP A 162 9.60 -9.79 -13.68
N CYS A 163 9.37 -9.52 -12.39
CA CYS A 163 10.38 -9.00 -11.48
C CYS A 163 11.10 -10.14 -10.74
N PRO A 164 12.39 -10.40 -11.04
CA PRO A 164 13.12 -11.50 -10.41
C PRO A 164 13.43 -11.25 -8.92
N PHE A 165 13.28 -10.01 -8.44
CA PHE A 165 13.63 -9.64 -7.06
C PHE A 165 12.47 -9.81 -6.09
N VAL A 166 11.24 -10.02 -6.57
CA VAL A 166 10.07 -10.21 -5.70
C VAL A 166 10.11 -11.62 -5.13
N GLU A 167 10.30 -11.71 -3.80
CA GLU A 167 10.33 -12.97 -3.07
C GLU A 167 8.91 -13.44 -2.72
N PHE A 168 8.10 -12.50 -2.22
CA PHE A 168 6.85 -12.80 -1.55
C PHE A 168 5.87 -11.63 -1.63
N VAL A 169 4.57 -11.94 -1.74
CA VAL A 169 3.45 -11.01 -1.64
C VAL A 169 2.39 -11.63 -0.72
N GLU A 170 2.06 -10.97 0.40
CA GLU A 170 0.88 -11.28 1.21
C GLU A 170 -0.15 -10.17 1.00
N VAL A 171 -1.29 -10.53 0.42
CA VAL A 171 -2.35 -9.57 0.08
C VAL A 171 -3.19 -9.22 1.30
N ASP A 172 -3.23 -10.07 2.33
CA ASP A 172 -4.10 -9.92 3.50
C ASP A 172 -3.29 -9.76 4.81
N PHE A 173 -2.13 -9.10 4.76
CA PHE A 173 -1.20 -9.01 5.89
C PHE A 173 -1.87 -8.38 7.12
N ILE A 174 -2.66 -7.34 6.91
CA ILE A 174 -3.64 -6.84 7.87
C ILE A 174 -5.01 -6.85 7.19
N PRO A 175 -6.04 -7.47 7.79
CA PRO A 175 -7.38 -7.45 7.23
C PRO A 175 -7.96 -6.03 7.27
N GLY A 176 -8.75 -5.67 6.25
CA GLY A 176 -9.45 -4.40 6.22
C GLY A 176 -10.77 -4.39 6.97
N VAL A 177 -11.53 -3.31 6.74
CA VAL A 177 -12.78 -3.00 7.43
C VAL A 177 -13.94 -2.99 6.45
N PHE A 178 -15.03 -3.64 6.87
CA PHE A 178 -16.34 -3.44 6.25
C PHE A 178 -17.05 -2.26 6.91
N HIS A 179 -17.23 -1.18 6.15
CA HIS A 179 -17.86 0.04 6.64
C HIS A 179 -19.38 -0.07 6.54
N HIS A 180 -20.04 -0.74 7.49
CA HIS A 180 -21.50 -0.86 7.50
C HIS A 180 -22.22 0.50 7.45
N GLN A 181 -21.62 1.52 8.06
CA GLN A 181 -22.01 2.93 7.95
C GLN A 181 -20.85 3.73 7.38
N ALA A 182 -21.15 4.88 6.80
CA ALA A 182 -20.11 5.81 6.34
C ALA A 182 -19.22 6.23 7.51
N PHE A 183 -17.92 6.29 7.28
CA PHE A 183 -16.93 6.65 8.29
C PHE A 183 -15.75 7.33 7.61
N ASP A 184 -15.41 8.52 8.08
CA ASP A 184 -14.41 9.39 7.44
C ASP A 184 -14.71 9.58 5.94
N THR A 185 -13.81 9.16 5.04
CA THR A 185 -14.01 9.22 3.58
C THR A 185 -14.65 7.95 3.01
N ALA A 186 -14.85 6.89 3.81
CA ALA A 186 -15.43 5.64 3.36
C ALA A 186 -16.96 5.68 3.33
N GLU A 187 -17.56 5.24 2.23
CA GLU A 187 -19.02 5.15 2.07
C GLU A 187 -19.63 3.98 2.87
N ALA A 188 -20.93 4.04 3.15
CA ALA A 188 -21.64 2.91 3.75
C ALA A 188 -21.68 1.69 2.81
N GLY A 189 -21.49 0.51 3.38
CA GLY A 189 -21.38 -0.76 2.67
C GLY A 189 -20.05 -0.95 1.91
N SER A 190 -19.09 -0.04 2.05
CA SER A 190 -17.80 -0.12 1.36
C SER A 190 -16.78 -0.99 2.13
N MET A 191 -15.70 -1.32 1.45
CA MET A 191 -14.58 -2.12 1.93
C MET A 191 -13.31 -1.30 1.69
N TYR A 192 -12.63 -0.93 2.78
CA TYR A 192 -11.40 -0.13 2.80
C TYR A 192 -10.52 -0.60 3.96
N GLY A 193 -9.34 -0.01 4.07
CA GLY A 193 -8.25 -0.45 4.93
C GLY A 193 -7.68 -1.80 4.51
N GLY A 194 -6.90 -2.35 5.43
CA GLY A 194 -6.09 -3.52 5.23
C GLY A 194 -4.74 -3.18 4.58
N LEU A 195 -3.71 -3.91 4.97
CA LEU A 195 -2.38 -3.80 4.37
C LEU A 195 -2.05 -5.07 3.62
N ALA A 196 -1.60 -4.92 2.37
CA ALA A 196 -0.82 -5.94 1.70
C ALA A 196 0.66 -5.60 1.83
N VAL A 197 1.52 -6.62 1.76
CA VAL A 197 2.98 -6.45 1.86
C VAL A 197 3.67 -7.32 0.83
N ALA A 198 4.59 -6.72 0.07
CA ALA A 198 5.53 -7.42 -0.77
C ALA A 198 6.97 -7.23 -0.26
N LYS A 199 7.79 -8.25 -0.45
CA LYS A 199 9.22 -8.21 -0.15
C LYS A 199 10.02 -8.36 -1.45
N LEU A 200 10.88 -7.39 -1.72
CA LEU A 200 11.91 -7.50 -2.76
C LEU A 200 13.26 -7.71 -2.08
N SER A 201 14.07 -8.61 -2.64
CA SER A 201 15.41 -8.93 -2.14
C SER A 201 16.47 -8.72 -3.22
N PRO A 202 17.74 -8.45 -2.84
CA PRO A 202 18.83 -8.25 -3.80
C PRO A 202 19.12 -9.50 -4.64
N GLN A 203 18.89 -10.68 -4.06
CA GLN A 203 19.08 -11.95 -4.74
C GLN A 203 17.88 -12.25 -5.63
N SER A 204 18.15 -12.47 -6.92
CA SER A 204 17.12 -12.97 -7.83
C SER A 204 16.56 -14.30 -7.35
N ARG A 205 15.23 -14.38 -7.33
CA ARG A 205 14.47 -15.58 -6.99
C ARG A 205 14.74 -16.70 -8.01
N THR A 206 14.77 -17.94 -7.52
CA THR A 206 15.05 -19.14 -8.34
C THR A 206 13.80 -19.96 -8.73
N GLY A 207 12.68 -19.81 -8.01
CA GLY A 207 11.40 -20.48 -8.28
C GLY A 207 10.28 -19.46 -8.56
N PRO A 208 9.00 -19.83 -8.69
CA PRO A 208 7.92 -18.87 -8.92
C PRO A 208 7.72 -17.92 -7.73
N VAL A 209 7.19 -16.71 -7.97
CA VAL A 209 6.77 -15.79 -6.90
C VAL A 209 5.68 -16.43 -6.03
N LYS A 210 5.76 -16.21 -4.72
CA LYS A 210 4.76 -16.66 -3.75
C LYS A 210 3.77 -15.54 -3.48
N ILE A 211 2.51 -15.76 -3.83
CA ILE A 211 1.41 -14.81 -3.58
C ILE A 211 0.41 -15.49 -2.66
N HIS A 212 0.19 -14.92 -1.49
CA HIS A 212 -0.75 -15.40 -0.49
C HIS A 212 -1.93 -14.44 -0.34
N GLN A 213 -3.08 -15.02 -0.07
CA GLN A 213 -4.33 -14.32 0.25
C GLN A 213 -4.87 -14.94 1.54
N SER A 214 -4.15 -14.74 2.64
CA SER A 214 -4.37 -15.48 3.89
C SER A 214 -5.79 -15.31 4.46
N GLN A 215 -6.46 -14.20 4.13
CA GLN A 215 -7.83 -13.90 4.57
C GLN A 215 -8.83 -13.83 3.41
N GLN A 216 -8.56 -14.54 2.29
CA GLN A 216 -9.46 -14.59 1.13
C GLN A 216 -10.91 -14.89 1.51
N GLY A 217 -11.14 -15.82 2.44
CA GLY A 217 -12.49 -16.19 2.88
C GLY A 217 -13.24 -15.03 3.55
N LEU A 218 -12.54 -14.19 4.33
CA LEU A 218 -13.13 -12.98 4.91
C LEU A 218 -13.49 -11.99 3.80
N PHE A 219 -12.57 -11.74 2.87
CA PHE A 219 -12.80 -10.86 1.73
C PHE A 219 -14.03 -11.31 0.92
N ASP A 220 -14.12 -12.58 0.56
CA ASP A 220 -15.22 -13.10 -0.26
C ASP A 220 -16.58 -12.92 0.41
N VAL A 221 -16.70 -13.27 1.69
CA VAL A 221 -17.96 -13.16 2.45
C VAL A 221 -18.40 -11.70 2.56
N VAL A 222 -17.47 -10.80 2.87
CA VAL A 222 -17.77 -9.37 2.99
C VAL A 222 -18.10 -8.78 1.62
N TYR A 223 -17.35 -9.15 0.57
CA TYR A 223 -17.60 -8.69 -0.79
C TYR A 223 -19.04 -8.98 -1.20
N GLN A 224 -19.57 -10.18 -0.96
CA GLN A 224 -20.97 -10.52 -1.26
C GLN A 224 -22.02 -9.64 -0.56
N SER A 225 -21.64 -9.00 0.55
CA SER A 225 -22.52 -8.12 1.35
C SER A 225 -22.23 -6.64 1.12
N SER A 226 -21.26 -6.31 0.26
CA SER A 226 -20.77 -4.95 0.05
C SER A 226 -21.55 -4.20 -1.03
N CYS A 227 -21.34 -2.87 -1.09
CA CYS A 227 -21.89 -2.00 -2.14
C CYS A 227 -21.28 -2.26 -3.54
N TYR A 228 -20.30 -3.15 -3.65
CA TYR A 228 -19.62 -3.50 -4.90
C TYR A 228 -20.32 -4.61 -5.68
N VAL A 229 -21.21 -5.37 -5.03
CA VAL A 229 -22.00 -6.43 -5.70
C VAL A 229 -23.01 -5.79 -6.64
N GLY A 230 -23.02 -6.23 -7.90
CA GLY A 230 -23.90 -5.70 -8.95
C GLY A 230 -23.33 -4.55 -9.78
N LYS A 231 -22.26 -3.87 -9.31
CA LYS A 231 -21.56 -2.83 -10.10
C LYS A 231 -20.51 -3.41 -11.07
N GLY A 232 -20.16 -4.70 -10.94
CA GLY A 232 -19.07 -5.34 -11.70
C GLY A 232 -19.40 -6.67 -12.38
N SER A 233 -20.67 -7.03 -12.62
CA SER A 233 -21.01 -8.33 -13.21
C SER A 233 -20.79 -8.37 -14.73
N LYS A 234 -19.54 -8.47 -15.17
CA LYS A 234 -19.19 -9.29 -16.33
C LYS A 234 -18.55 -10.58 -15.83
N SER A 235 -19.39 -11.59 -15.59
CA SER A 235 -19.06 -13.02 -15.65
C SER A 235 -17.79 -13.49 -14.89
N ARG A 236 -17.92 -13.77 -13.58
CA ARG A 236 -16.89 -14.45 -12.75
C ARG A 236 -16.97 -16.00 -12.77
N SER A 237 -17.71 -16.62 -13.69
CA SER A 237 -17.81 -18.10 -13.78
C SER A 237 -16.50 -18.80 -14.23
N GLY A 238 -15.48 -18.05 -14.68
CA GLY A 238 -14.19 -18.60 -15.10
C GLY A 238 -13.07 -18.59 -14.06
N TRP A 239 -13.21 -17.85 -12.96
CA TRP A 239 -12.09 -17.57 -12.04
C TRP A 239 -11.75 -18.74 -11.11
N PHE A 240 -12.74 -19.49 -10.64
CA PHE A 240 -12.52 -20.64 -9.74
C PHE A 240 -11.73 -21.81 -10.37
N LYS A 241 -11.49 -21.81 -11.68
CA LYS A 241 -10.83 -22.93 -12.38
C LYS A 241 -9.32 -22.76 -12.62
N ARG A 242 -8.71 -21.62 -12.28
CA ARG A 242 -7.34 -21.33 -12.76
C ARG A 242 -6.18 -21.57 -11.79
N PHE A 243 -6.44 -21.94 -10.53
CA PHE A 243 -5.36 -22.19 -9.55
C PHE A 243 -5.41 -23.55 -8.83
N SER A 244 -6.30 -24.47 -9.24
CA SER A 244 -6.34 -25.84 -8.69
C SER A 244 -5.44 -26.85 -9.42
N LYS A 245 -4.49 -26.39 -10.25
CA LYS A 245 -3.50 -27.25 -10.92
C LYS A 245 -2.07 -26.73 -10.74
N ALA A 246 -1.62 -26.67 -9.50
CA ALA A 246 -0.21 -26.69 -9.14
C ALA A 246 -0.10 -27.17 -7.68
N ALA A 247 -0.24 -28.48 -7.50
CA ALA A 247 0.16 -29.21 -6.31
C ALA A 247 0.93 -30.45 -6.78
#